data_AF-A0A946GD61-F1
#
_entry.id   AF-A0A946GD61-F1
#
_cell.length_a   1.000
_cell.length_b   1.000
_cell.length_c   1.000
_cell.angle_alpha   90.00
_cell.angle_beta   90.00
_cell.angle_gamma   90.00
#
_symmetry.space_group_name_H-M   'P 1'
#
loop_
_entity.id
_entity.type
_entity.pdbx_description
1 polymer ?
#
loop_
_entity_poly.entity_id
_entity_poly.type
_entity_poly.pdbx_seq_one_letter_code
_entity_poly.pdbx_strand_id
1 'polypeptide(L)'
;MSEFSQFISDIPPGISVLGGAIIALAGVFLTNVWNLYRLKKQFDYERTIRTDDRRADLRSELFLQTSEAVTIAVQTLGSIPNLEVAHDEIMRPFIERAPAFGKLNLIADIELVEKVSEFTTTVTSSMLELSALRLELESIQLEVQMFSKQLAEHGEERGRMLEYMKQYNIEGRNNPTQFDVLSSNYEREAENANEALEKFSDANERLFKRRMEVTEHSSSYLSVVSQLAIPIVAQMRKELGLAFDQTRFEKLSEDAVSSQQAALQKLIGDVGELAKKEL
;
A
#
# COMPACT_ATOMS: atom_id res chain seq x y z
N MET A 1 -81.79 32.97 5.30
CA MET A 1 -81.83 31.94 4.24
C MET A 1 -82.87 32.22 3.15
N SER A 2 -83.91 33.05 3.38
CA SER A 2 -84.95 33.33 2.37
C SER A 2 -84.47 34.19 1.18
N GLU A 3 -83.58 35.17 1.40
CA GLU A 3 -83.14 36.07 0.31
C GLU A 3 -82.17 35.42 -0.68
N PHE A 4 -81.30 34.52 -0.22
CA PHE A 4 -80.39 33.77 -1.10
C PHE A 4 -81.15 32.74 -1.96
N SER A 5 -82.26 32.22 -1.45
CA SER A 5 -83.12 31.27 -2.17
C SER A 5 -83.93 31.95 -3.28
N GLN A 6 -84.38 33.19 -3.08
CA GLN A 6 -85.10 33.96 -4.11
C GLN A 6 -84.19 34.45 -5.23
N PHE A 7 -82.94 34.79 -4.91
CA PHE A 7 -81.96 35.18 -5.93
C PHE A 7 -81.59 34.03 -6.88
N ILE A 8 -81.60 32.79 -6.39
CA ILE A 8 -81.31 31.59 -7.20
C ILE A 8 -82.48 31.22 -8.12
N SER A 9 -83.73 31.53 -7.76
CA SER A 9 -84.91 31.18 -8.57
C SER A 9 -85.14 32.10 -9.78
N ASP A 10 -84.56 33.30 -9.82
CA ASP A 10 -84.78 34.30 -10.89
C ASP A 10 -83.74 34.25 -12.03
N ILE A 11 -82.78 33.31 -11.99
CA ILE A 11 -81.76 33.19 -13.04
C ILE A 11 -82.27 32.29 -14.19
N PRO A 12 -82.30 32.77 -15.45
CA PRO A 12 -82.71 31.96 -16.61
C PRO A 12 -81.86 30.68 -16.75
N PRO A 13 -82.48 29.51 -17.02
CA PRO A 13 -81.78 28.21 -17.02
C PRO A 13 -80.62 28.09 -18.04
N GLY A 14 -80.54 28.95 -19.05
CA GLY A 14 -79.39 28.99 -19.97
C GLY A 14 -78.13 29.66 -19.39
N ILE A 15 -78.30 30.62 -18.47
CA ILE A 15 -77.19 31.36 -17.84
C ILE A 15 -76.53 30.52 -16.75
N SER A 16 -77.30 29.68 -16.05
CA SER A 16 -76.76 28.76 -15.04
C SER A 16 -75.88 27.65 -15.65
N VAL A 17 -76.23 27.14 -16.84
CA VAL A 17 -75.42 26.15 -17.57
C VAL A 17 -74.11 26.75 -18.09
N LEU A 18 -74.15 27.96 -18.65
CA LEU A 18 -72.96 28.69 -19.10
C LEU A 18 -72.04 29.07 -17.93
N GLY A 19 -72.61 29.55 -16.82
CA GLY A 19 -71.86 29.85 -15.60
C GLY A 19 -71.18 28.61 -15.01
N GLY A 20 -71.89 27.48 -14.95
CA GLY A 20 -71.34 26.20 -14.51
C GLY A 20 -70.19 25.71 -15.39
N ALA A 21 -70.29 25.86 -16.72
CA ALA A 21 -69.25 25.46 -17.65
C ALA A 21 -67.97 26.33 -17.53
N ILE A 22 -68.11 27.64 -17.32
CA ILE A 22 -66.97 28.55 -17.10
C ILE A 22 -66.26 28.21 -15.78
N ILE A 23 -67.02 27.96 -14.71
CA ILE A 23 -66.46 27.55 -13.41
C ILE A 23 -65.75 26.19 -13.52
N ALA A 24 -66.34 25.24 -14.25
CA ALA A 24 -65.71 23.94 -14.48
C ALA A 24 -64.41 24.06 -15.28
N LEU A 25 -64.39 24.85 -16.37
CA LEU A 25 -63.18 25.10 -17.16
C LEU A 25 -62.11 25.84 -16.36
N ALA A 26 -62.50 26.84 -15.57
CA ALA A 26 -61.58 27.54 -14.66
C ALA A 26 -61.01 26.59 -13.60
N GLY A 27 -61.84 25.70 -13.03
CA GLY A 27 -61.41 24.68 -12.07
C GLY A 27 -60.42 23.69 -12.67
N VAL A 28 -60.66 23.21 -13.90
CA VAL A 28 -59.74 22.32 -14.63
C VAL A 28 -58.44 23.05 -14.97
N PHE A 29 -58.50 24.30 -15.44
CA PHE A 29 -57.31 25.10 -15.76
C PHE A 29 -56.44 25.33 -14.52
N LEU A 30 -57.06 25.75 -13.40
CA LEU A 30 -56.36 26.03 -12.15
C LEU A 30 -55.74 24.76 -11.55
N THR A 31 -56.45 23.62 -11.66
CA THR A 31 -55.93 22.30 -11.27
C THR A 31 -54.75 21.86 -12.14
N ASN A 32 -54.81 22.09 -13.46
CA ASN A 32 -53.71 21.79 -14.37
C ASN A 32 -52.48 22.66 -14.10
N VAL A 33 -52.65 23.96 -13.84
CA VAL A 33 -51.54 24.85 -13.47
C VAL A 33 -50.91 24.41 -12.15
N TRP A 34 -51.71 24.05 -11.16
CA TRP A 34 -51.22 23.58 -9.87
C TRP A 34 -50.51 22.23 -9.97
N ASN A 35 -51.03 21.29 -10.77
CA ASN A 35 -50.38 20.03 -11.08
C ASN A 35 -49.03 20.24 -11.78
N LEU A 36 -48.95 21.18 -12.75
CA LEU A 36 -47.71 21.52 -13.44
C LEU A 36 -46.66 22.08 -12.47
N TYR A 37 -47.07 22.96 -11.55
CA TYR A 37 -46.19 23.52 -10.52
C TYR A 37 -45.67 22.41 -9.58
N ARG A 38 -46.55 21.53 -9.11
CA ARG A 38 -46.18 20.40 -8.24
C ARG A 38 -45.21 19.44 -8.96
N LEU A 39 -45.49 19.12 -10.22
CA LEU A 39 -44.67 18.22 -11.02
C LEU A 39 -43.28 18.80 -11.26
N LYS A 40 -43.17 20.11 -11.52
CA LYS A 40 -41.87 20.79 -11.64
C LYS A 40 -41.07 20.70 -10.34
N LYS A 41 -41.71 20.96 -9.19
CA LYS A 41 -41.04 20.86 -7.88
C LYS A 41 -40.59 19.43 -7.57
N GLN A 42 -41.37 18.42 -7.98
CA GLN A 42 -40.99 17.01 -7.89
C GLN A 42 -39.77 16.70 -8.77
N PHE A 43 -39.76 17.13 -10.03
CA PHE A 43 -38.60 16.93 -10.91
C PHE A 43 -37.33 17.62 -10.41
N ASP A 44 -37.44 18.83 -9.86
CA ASP A 44 -36.29 19.53 -9.31
C ASP A 44 -35.73 18.77 -8.08
N TYR A 45 -36.62 18.30 -7.19
CA TYR A 45 -36.23 17.46 -6.04
C TYR A 45 -35.62 16.11 -6.46
N GLU A 46 -36.23 15.41 -7.42
CA GLU A 46 -35.71 14.15 -7.97
C GLU A 46 -34.35 14.36 -8.66
N ARG A 47 -34.14 15.48 -9.34
CA ARG A 47 -32.83 15.83 -9.92
C ARG A 47 -31.78 15.99 -8.84
N THR A 48 -32.09 16.71 -7.76
CA THR A 48 -31.17 16.90 -6.62
C THR A 48 -30.82 15.57 -5.96
N ILE A 49 -31.83 14.74 -5.62
CA ILE A 49 -31.59 13.41 -5.06
C ILE A 49 -30.70 12.60 -6.00
N ARG A 50 -31.03 12.56 -7.30
CA ARG A 50 -30.26 11.76 -8.26
C ARG A 50 -28.82 12.24 -8.43
N THR A 51 -28.56 13.54 -8.32
CA THR A 51 -27.19 14.07 -8.33
C THR A 51 -26.43 13.73 -7.06
N ASP A 52 -27.11 13.75 -5.91
CA ASP A 52 -26.52 13.41 -4.62
C ASP A 52 -26.22 11.92 -4.52
N ASP A 53 -27.14 11.06 -4.98
CA ASP A 53 -26.94 9.61 -5.08
C ASP A 53 -25.74 9.27 -5.95
N ARG A 54 -25.64 9.87 -7.15
CA ARG A 54 -24.48 9.66 -8.04
C ARG A 54 -23.16 10.12 -7.41
N ARG A 55 -23.18 11.21 -6.64
CA ARG A 55 -21.98 11.68 -5.92
C ARG A 55 -21.61 10.73 -4.80
N ALA A 56 -22.58 10.22 -4.06
CA ALA A 56 -22.36 9.24 -3.00
C ALA A 56 -21.77 7.93 -3.57
N ASP A 57 -22.31 7.44 -4.69
CA ASP A 57 -21.79 6.26 -5.39
C ASP A 57 -20.33 6.45 -5.82
N LEU A 58 -20.03 7.57 -6.47
CA LEU A 58 -18.67 7.91 -6.90
C LEU A 58 -17.71 8.05 -5.72
N ARG A 59 -18.13 8.67 -4.62
CA ARG A 59 -17.35 8.76 -3.37
C ARG A 59 -17.07 7.39 -2.79
N SER A 60 -18.09 6.53 -2.71
CA SER A 60 -17.95 5.18 -2.15
C SER A 60 -16.93 4.34 -2.94
N GLU A 61 -17.03 4.34 -4.26
CA GLU A 61 -16.09 3.62 -5.14
C GLU A 61 -14.66 4.15 -4.95
N LEU A 62 -14.49 5.48 -4.99
CA LEU A 62 -13.18 6.11 -4.89
C LEU A 62 -12.55 5.93 -3.50
N PHE A 63 -13.34 5.96 -2.43
CA PHE A 63 -12.86 5.76 -1.07
C PHE A 63 -12.41 4.31 -0.86
N LEU A 64 -13.11 3.34 -1.48
CA LEU A 64 -12.67 1.95 -1.47
C LEU A 64 -11.32 1.78 -2.20
N GLN A 65 -11.18 2.35 -3.40
CA GLN A 65 -9.91 2.35 -4.15
C GLN A 65 -8.78 3.01 -3.37
N THR A 66 -9.08 4.09 -2.66
CA THR A 66 -8.08 4.78 -1.83
C THR A 66 -7.71 3.94 -0.62
N SER A 67 -8.67 3.33 0.06
CA SER A 67 -8.38 2.44 1.20
C SER A 67 -7.47 1.28 0.78
N GLU A 68 -7.70 0.71 -0.40
CA GLU A 68 -6.83 -0.32 -0.97
C GLU A 68 -5.41 0.23 -1.24
N ALA A 69 -5.31 1.43 -1.84
CA ALA A 69 -4.03 2.08 -2.08
C ALA A 69 -3.25 2.39 -0.80
N VAL A 70 -3.94 2.79 0.28
CA VAL A 70 -3.34 3.01 1.62
C VAL A 70 -2.75 1.69 2.15
N THR A 71 -3.50 0.60 2.09
CA THR A 71 -3.00 -0.72 2.52
C THR A 71 -1.79 -1.16 1.71
N ILE A 72 -1.83 -0.97 0.38
CA ILE A 72 -0.71 -1.32 -0.51
C ILE A 72 0.52 -0.48 -0.20
N ALA A 73 0.37 0.82 0.07
CA ALA A 73 1.48 1.68 0.46
C ALA A 73 2.19 1.17 1.73
N VAL A 74 1.41 0.81 2.76
CA VAL A 74 1.91 0.22 4.02
C VAL A 74 2.64 -1.11 3.76
N GLN A 75 2.05 -2.01 2.98
CA GLN A 75 2.66 -3.30 2.63
C GLN A 75 3.96 -3.15 1.83
N THR A 76 4.00 -2.19 0.91
CA THR A 76 5.17 -1.90 0.08
C THR A 76 6.35 -1.51 0.97
N LEU A 77 6.15 -0.58 1.92
CA LEU A 77 7.20 -0.14 2.85
C LEU A 77 7.78 -1.30 3.66
N GLY A 78 6.92 -2.19 4.16
CA GLY A 78 7.34 -3.38 4.91
C GLY A 78 8.08 -4.43 4.08
N SER A 79 7.95 -4.39 2.76
CA SER A 79 8.58 -5.36 1.84
C SER A 79 9.95 -4.91 1.35
N ILE A 80 10.30 -3.62 1.45
CA ILE A 80 11.58 -3.07 0.94
C ILE A 80 12.83 -3.78 1.49
N PRO A 81 12.92 -4.18 2.78
CA PRO A 81 14.08 -4.92 3.29
C PRO A 81 14.26 -6.34 2.73
N ASN A 82 13.28 -6.86 1.97
CA ASN A 82 13.35 -8.19 1.39
C ASN A 82 14.11 -8.18 0.05
N LEU A 83 15.37 -8.61 0.07
CA LEU A 83 16.21 -8.73 -1.13
C LEU A 83 15.84 -9.91 -2.06
N GLU A 84 14.95 -10.81 -1.64
CA GLU A 84 14.51 -11.94 -2.47
C GLU A 84 13.53 -11.52 -3.57
N VAL A 85 12.86 -10.38 -3.38
CA VAL A 85 11.89 -9.81 -4.33
C VAL A 85 12.55 -8.61 -4.99
N ALA A 86 12.46 -8.50 -6.31
CA ALA A 86 13.06 -7.38 -7.03
C ALA A 86 12.41 -6.03 -6.66
N HIS A 87 13.20 -4.94 -6.72
CA HIS A 87 12.73 -3.62 -6.30
C HIS A 87 11.52 -3.13 -7.10
N ASP A 88 11.51 -3.37 -8.42
CA ASP A 88 10.41 -3.02 -9.31
C ASP A 88 9.13 -3.81 -8.97
N GLU A 89 9.25 -5.08 -8.61
CA GLU A 89 8.11 -5.91 -8.18
C GLU A 89 7.50 -5.42 -6.87
N ILE A 90 8.32 -4.92 -5.93
CA ILE A 90 7.86 -4.30 -4.68
C ILE A 90 7.12 -2.99 -4.96
N MET A 91 7.67 -2.13 -5.84
CA MET A 91 7.13 -0.79 -6.08
C MET A 91 5.90 -0.76 -7.00
N ARG A 92 5.78 -1.73 -7.92
CA ARG A 92 4.73 -1.77 -8.94
C ARG A 92 3.30 -1.66 -8.37
N PRO A 93 2.89 -2.43 -7.34
CA PRO A 93 1.54 -2.32 -6.78
C PRO A 93 1.20 -0.91 -6.29
N PHE A 94 2.14 -0.21 -5.65
CA PHE A 94 1.94 1.16 -5.21
C PHE A 94 1.77 2.11 -6.39
N ILE A 95 2.64 2.02 -7.41
CA ILE A 95 2.58 2.86 -8.61
C ILE A 95 1.23 2.70 -9.33
N GLU A 96 0.73 1.47 -9.44
CA GLU A 96 -0.54 1.17 -10.11
C GLU A 96 -1.77 1.73 -9.36
N ARG A 97 -1.67 1.89 -8.03
CA ARG A 97 -2.79 2.33 -7.18
C ARG A 97 -2.70 3.77 -6.71
N ALA A 98 -1.53 4.38 -6.79
CA ALA A 98 -1.30 5.80 -6.50
C ALA A 98 -2.27 6.78 -7.20
N PRO A 99 -2.75 6.54 -8.44
CA PRO A 99 -3.72 7.42 -9.08
C PRO A 99 -5.04 7.61 -8.30
N ALA A 100 -5.40 6.68 -7.40
CA ALA A 100 -6.58 6.83 -6.55
C ALA A 100 -6.49 8.09 -5.66
N PHE A 101 -5.30 8.39 -5.12
CA PHE A 101 -5.07 9.59 -4.32
C PHE A 101 -5.30 10.88 -5.11
N GLY A 102 -4.83 10.92 -6.36
CA GLY A 102 -5.03 12.10 -7.22
C GLY A 102 -6.49 12.35 -7.58
N LYS A 103 -7.29 11.29 -7.73
CA LYS A 103 -8.74 11.40 -8.01
C LYS A 103 -9.52 11.98 -6.83
N LEU A 104 -9.05 11.80 -5.59
CA LEU A 104 -9.73 12.36 -4.41
C LEU A 104 -9.82 13.88 -4.45
N ASN A 105 -8.83 14.56 -5.03
CA ASN A 105 -8.81 16.02 -5.19
C ASN A 105 -10.03 16.57 -5.96
N LEU A 106 -10.76 15.72 -6.69
CA LEU A 106 -11.91 16.11 -7.50
C LEU A 106 -13.27 15.98 -6.77
N ILE A 107 -13.37 15.12 -5.75
CA ILE A 107 -14.67 14.69 -5.19
C ILE A 107 -14.71 14.78 -3.65
N ALA A 108 -13.57 14.64 -2.99
CA ALA A 108 -13.46 14.67 -1.53
C ALA A 108 -13.49 16.10 -0.99
N ASP A 109 -13.85 16.23 0.28
CA ASP A 109 -13.75 17.50 0.98
C ASP A 109 -12.27 17.81 1.29
N ILE A 110 -11.95 19.10 1.47
CA ILE A 110 -10.56 19.57 1.66
C ILE A 110 -9.87 18.92 2.86
N GLU A 111 -10.62 18.62 3.93
CA GLU A 111 -10.13 17.94 5.13
C GLU A 111 -9.55 16.55 4.82
N LEU A 112 -10.17 15.79 3.90
CA LEU A 112 -9.67 14.48 3.48
C LEU A 112 -8.46 14.63 2.55
N VAL A 113 -8.51 15.60 1.64
CA VAL A 113 -7.40 15.89 0.71
C VAL A 113 -6.12 16.23 1.48
N GLU A 114 -6.20 17.04 2.54
CA GLU A 114 -5.05 17.38 3.38
C GLU A 114 -4.42 16.13 4.04
N LYS A 115 -5.24 15.28 4.65
CA LYS A 115 -4.78 14.03 5.30
C LYS A 115 -4.14 13.06 4.31
N VAL A 116 -4.72 12.93 3.12
CA VAL A 116 -4.19 12.07 2.05
C VAL A 116 -2.90 12.65 1.48
N SER A 117 -2.80 13.97 1.36
CA SER A 117 -1.56 14.65 0.93
C SER A 117 -0.41 14.41 1.91
N GLU A 118 -0.67 14.54 3.21
CA GLU A 118 0.30 14.25 4.26
C GLU A 118 0.75 12.78 4.24
N PHE A 119 -0.21 11.85 4.14
CA PHE A 119 0.06 10.42 4.03
C PHE A 119 0.92 10.09 2.80
N THR A 120 0.52 10.55 1.62
CA THR A 120 1.24 10.25 0.37
C THR A 120 2.63 10.87 0.36
N THR A 121 2.79 12.09 0.85
CA THR A 121 4.11 12.73 1.01
C THR A 121 5.01 11.89 1.91
N THR A 122 4.51 11.50 3.09
CA THR A 122 5.26 10.67 4.05
C THR A 122 5.64 9.32 3.47
N VAL A 123 4.69 8.64 2.80
CA VAL A 123 4.96 7.36 2.13
C VAL A 123 6.05 7.51 1.08
N THR A 124 5.93 8.50 0.20
CA THR A 124 6.89 8.69 -0.90
C THR A 124 8.28 9.04 -0.40
N SER A 125 8.41 9.89 0.63
CA SER A 125 9.71 10.19 1.24
C SER A 125 10.32 8.95 1.90
N SER A 126 9.53 8.19 2.67
CA SER A 126 9.99 6.95 3.30
C SER A 126 10.40 5.90 2.26
N MET A 127 9.66 5.77 1.16
CA MET A 127 10.02 4.87 0.06
C MET A 127 11.35 5.26 -0.57
N LEU A 128 11.60 6.55 -0.85
CA LEU A 128 12.86 7.01 -1.41
C LEU A 128 14.04 6.73 -0.47
N GLU A 129 13.89 7.02 0.82
CA GLU A 129 14.92 6.78 1.83
C GLU A 129 15.21 5.28 1.97
N LEU A 130 14.18 4.43 2.09
CA LEU A 130 14.35 2.98 2.18
C LEU A 130 14.91 2.38 0.88
N SER A 131 14.59 2.96 -0.28
CA SER A 131 15.15 2.51 -1.57
C SER A 131 16.65 2.78 -1.64
N ALA A 132 17.10 3.94 -1.15
CA ALA A 132 18.53 4.24 -1.07
C ALA A 132 19.27 3.25 -0.16
N LEU A 133 18.69 2.96 1.02
CA LEU A 133 19.23 1.95 1.93
C LEU A 133 19.25 0.54 1.33
N ARG A 134 18.24 0.20 0.53
CA ARG A 134 18.17 -1.08 -0.17
C ARG A 134 19.28 -1.23 -1.22
N LEU A 135 19.61 -0.19 -1.96
CA LEU A 135 20.72 -0.24 -2.94
C LEU A 135 22.05 -0.60 -2.27
N GLU A 136 22.29 -0.10 -1.06
CA GLU A 136 23.47 -0.48 -0.28
C GLU A 136 23.44 -1.98 0.10
N LEU A 137 22.27 -2.49 0.52
CA LEU A 137 22.10 -3.91 0.82
C LEU A 137 22.35 -4.80 -0.39
N GLU A 138 21.82 -4.41 -1.56
CA GLU A 138 22.02 -5.14 -2.82
C GLU A 138 23.51 -5.16 -3.20
N SER A 139 24.24 -4.05 -2.99
CA SER A 139 25.69 -4.01 -3.21
C SER A 139 26.44 -5.01 -2.32
N ILE A 140 26.12 -5.08 -1.03
CA ILE A 140 26.77 -6.04 -0.11
C ILE A 140 26.36 -7.47 -0.49
N GLN A 141 25.12 -7.71 -0.90
CA GLN A 141 24.67 -9.02 -1.34
C GLN A 141 25.43 -9.50 -2.59
N LEU A 142 25.76 -8.59 -3.52
CA LEU A 142 26.62 -8.90 -4.66
C LEU A 142 28.04 -9.28 -4.22
N GLU A 143 28.62 -8.61 -3.22
CA GLU A 143 29.91 -8.99 -2.64
C GLU A 143 29.86 -10.42 -2.05
N VAL A 144 28.82 -10.74 -1.28
CA VAL A 144 28.62 -12.09 -0.72
C VAL A 144 28.54 -13.14 -1.83
N GLN A 145 27.78 -12.88 -2.89
CA GLN A 145 27.68 -13.80 -4.04
C GLN A 145 29.01 -13.96 -4.77
N MET A 146 29.77 -12.87 -4.94
CA MET A 146 31.08 -12.90 -5.58
C MET A 146 32.08 -13.74 -4.79
N PHE A 147 32.19 -13.52 -3.46
CA PHE A 147 33.12 -14.29 -2.63
C PHE A 147 32.68 -15.74 -2.45
N SER A 148 31.36 -16.00 -2.38
CA SER A 148 30.83 -17.37 -2.39
C SER A 148 31.22 -18.12 -3.66
N LYS A 149 31.17 -17.46 -4.82
CA LYS A 149 31.58 -18.04 -6.09
C LYS A 149 33.10 -18.31 -6.12
N GLN A 150 33.92 -17.36 -5.69
CA GLN A 150 35.38 -17.55 -5.60
C GLN A 150 35.74 -18.72 -4.68
N LEU A 151 35.10 -18.81 -3.51
CA LEU A 151 35.30 -19.92 -2.57
C LEU A 151 34.99 -21.28 -3.21
N ALA A 152 33.90 -21.36 -3.99
CA ALA A 152 33.55 -22.58 -4.72
C ALA A 152 34.57 -22.92 -5.82
N GLU A 153 35.01 -21.93 -6.60
CA GLU A 153 35.99 -22.11 -7.68
C GLU A 153 37.36 -22.57 -7.13
N HIS A 154 37.88 -21.93 -6.08
CA HIS A 154 39.12 -22.34 -5.43
C HIS A 154 38.98 -23.73 -4.76
N GLY A 155 37.82 -24.04 -4.20
CA GLY A 155 37.51 -25.36 -3.64
C GLY A 155 37.54 -26.47 -4.71
N GLU A 156 36.99 -26.20 -5.90
CA GLU A 156 37.01 -27.12 -7.04
C GLU A 156 38.45 -27.33 -7.56
N GLU A 157 39.21 -26.26 -7.75
CA GLU A 157 40.61 -26.34 -8.22
C GLU A 157 41.49 -27.11 -7.24
N ARG A 158 41.33 -26.85 -5.93
CA ARG A 158 42.00 -27.61 -4.88
C ARG A 158 41.68 -29.10 -4.96
N GLY A 159 40.41 -29.43 -5.20
CA GLY A 159 39.97 -30.81 -5.43
C GLY A 159 40.63 -31.45 -6.66
N ARG A 160 40.74 -30.71 -7.77
CA ARG A 160 41.45 -31.16 -8.98
C ARG A 160 42.93 -31.42 -8.72
N MET A 161 43.61 -30.52 -8.01
CA MET A 161 45.03 -30.67 -7.68
C MET A 161 45.30 -31.92 -6.82
N LEU A 162 44.45 -32.18 -5.81
CA LEU A 162 44.55 -33.40 -5.02
C LEU A 162 44.40 -34.66 -5.87
N GLU A 163 43.49 -34.65 -6.84
CA GLU A 163 43.30 -35.80 -7.72
C GLU A 163 44.52 -36.04 -8.62
N TYR A 164 45.12 -34.97 -9.16
CA TYR A 164 46.38 -35.09 -9.89
C TYR A 164 47.52 -35.62 -9.01
N MET A 165 47.63 -35.16 -7.76
CA MET A 165 48.63 -35.69 -6.82
C MET A 165 48.41 -37.18 -6.52
N LYS A 166 47.16 -37.63 -6.36
CA LYS A 166 46.84 -39.07 -6.19
C LYS A 166 47.22 -39.87 -7.43
N GLN A 167 46.82 -39.42 -8.62
CA GLN A 167 47.14 -40.10 -9.87
C GLN A 167 48.65 -40.19 -10.10
N TYR A 168 49.37 -39.09 -9.84
CA TYR A 168 50.82 -39.02 -9.91
C TYR A 168 51.48 -40.10 -9.03
N ASN A 169 50.98 -40.28 -7.81
CA ASN A 169 51.46 -41.32 -6.88
C ASN A 169 51.11 -42.74 -7.34
N ILE A 170 49.89 -42.98 -7.85
CA ILE A 170 49.43 -44.29 -8.34
C ILE A 170 50.25 -44.76 -9.54
N GLU A 171 50.60 -43.85 -10.44
CA GLU A 171 51.39 -44.15 -11.64
C GLU A 171 52.88 -44.41 -11.34
N GLY A 172 53.32 -44.26 -10.08
CA GLY A 172 54.70 -44.51 -9.66
C GLY A 172 55.71 -43.54 -10.29
N ARG A 173 55.28 -42.33 -10.65
CA ARG A 173 56.16 -41.30 -11.23
C ARG A 173 57.14 -40.78 -10.16
N ASN A 174 58.42 -40.75 -10.48
CA ASN A 174 59.51 -40.31 -9.59
C ASN A 174 60.18 -39.01 -10.04
N ASN A 175 59.41 -38.01 -10.44
CA ASN A 175 59.88 -36.64 -10.74
C ASN A 175 59.51 -35.64 -9.61
N PRO A 176 60.38 -35.43 -8.60
CA PRO A 176 60.09 -34.56 -7.46
C PRO A 176 59.64 -33.16 -7.87
N THR A 177 60.26 -32.57 -8.90
CA THR A 177 59.92 -31.21 -9.36
C THR A 177 58.48 -31.09 -9.84
N GLN A 178 57.93 -32.12 -10.50
CA GLN A 178 56.52 -32.10 -10.92
C GLN A 178 55.57 -32.18 -9.73
N PHE A 179 55.92 -32.98 -8.73
CA PHE A 179 55.13 -33.09 -7.50
C PHE A 179 55.17 -31.79 -6.69
N ASP A 180 56.34 -31.16 -6.58
CA ASP A 180 56.50 -29.86 -5.90
C ASP A 180 55.62 -28.79 -6.54
N VAL A 181 55.55 -28.72 -7.87
CA VAL A 181 54.66 -27.79 -8.59
C VAL A 181 53.18 -28.07 -8.27
N LEU A 182 52.75 -29.34 -8.21
CA LEU A 182 51.38 -29.69 -7.84
C LEU A 182 51.09 -29.30 -6.38
N SER A 183 52.02 -29.54 -5.46
CA SER A 183 51.89 -29.17 -4.06
C SER A 183 51.81 -27.65 -3.88
N SER A 184 52.69 -26.89 -4.53
CA SER A 184 52.65 -25.42 -4.47
C SER A 184 51.38 -24.83 -5.08
N ASN A 185 50.85 -25.42 -6.15
CA ASN A 185 49.56 -25.01 -6.70
C ASN A 185 48.41 -25.32 -5.73
N TYR A 186 48.41 -26.51 -5.13
CA TYR A 186 47.43 -26.87 -4.10
C TYR A 186 47.46 -25.89 -2.92
N GLU A 187 48.65 -25.57 -2.40
CA GLU A 187 48.84 -24.63 -1.30
C GLU A 187 48.33 -23.23 -1.66
N ARG A 188 48.68 -22.72 -2.85
CA ARG A 188 48.19 -21.43 -3.35
C ARG A 188 46.66 -21.39 -3.45
N GLU A 189 46.03 -22.43 -3.98
CA GLU A 189 44.56 -22.48 -4.05
C GLU A 189 43.91 -22.64 -2.66
N ALA A 190 44.58 -23.30 -1.72
CA ALA A 190 44.13 -23.35 -0.33
C ALA A 190 44.21 -21.97 0.36
N GLU A 191 45.29 -21.21 0.13
CA GLU A 191 45.42 -19.83 0.60
C GLU A 191 44.34 -18.93 0.01
N ASN A 192 44.13 -18.98 -1.32
CA ASN A 192 43.07 -18.22 -1.99
C ASN A 192 41.67 -18.58 -1.46
N ALA A 193 41.40 -19.87 -1.22
CA ALA A 193 40.14 -20.31 -0.63
C ALA A 193 39.93 -19.76 0.78
N ASN A 194 40.98 -19.74 1.60
CA ASN A 194 40.91 -19.17 2.95
C ASN A 194 40.68 -17.65 2.90
N GLU A 195 41.34 -16.92 2.01
CA GLU A 195 41.12 -15.49 1.82
C GLU A 195 39.68 -15.20 1.35
N ALA A 196 39.17 -15.98 0.39
CA ALA A 196 37.79 -15.87 -0.07
C ALA A 196 36.79 -16.19 1.05
N LEU A 197 37.08 -17.16 1.92
CA LEU A 197 36.25 -17.49 3.07
C LEU A 197 36.20 -16.35 4.09
N GLU A 198 37.34 -15.72 4.39
CA GLU A 198 37.41 -14.58 5.31
C GLU A 198 36.58 -13.40 4.77
N LYS A 199 36.75 -13.06 3.49
CA LYS A 199 35.97 -12.00 2.83
C LYS A 199 34.48 -12.32 2.74
N PHE A 200 34.12 -13.57 2.49
CA PHE A 200 32.74 -14.04 2.52
C PHE A 200 32.13 -13.85 3.92
N SER A 201 32.85 -14.25 4.97
CA SER A 201 32.39 -14.11 6.35
C SER A 201 32.17 -12.64 6.74
N ASP A 202 33.14 -11.77 6.44
CA ASP A 202 33.03 -10.32 6.67
C ASP A 202 31.85 -9.70 5.92
N ALA A 203 31.71 -9.99 4.62
CA ALA A 203 30.62 -9.47 3.81
C ALA A 203 29.25 -9.94 4.32
N ASN A 204 29.16 -11.19 4.78
CA ASN A 204 27.92 -11.75 5.31
C ASN A 204 27.54 -11.15 6.67
N GLU A 205 28.51 -10.89 7.55
CA GLU A 205 28.29 -10.17 8.81
C GLU A 205 27.81 -8.73 8.54
N ARG A 206 28.48 -8.01 7.63
CA ARG A 206 28.07 -6.67 7.19
C ARG A 206 26.65 -6.68 6.61
N LEU A 207 26.32 -7.65 5.76
CA LEU A 207 24.99 -7.79 5.17
C LEU A 207 23.93 -7.99 6.24
N PHE A 208 24.17 -8.89 7.18
CA PHE A 208 23.25 -9.18 8.27
C PHE A 208 22.99 -7.94 9.14
N LYS A 209 24.06 -7.28 9.61
CA LYS A 209 23.94 -6.07 10.42
C LYS A 209 23.17 -4.98 9.69
N ARG A 210 23.53 -4.70 8.43
CA ARG A 210 22.86 -3.67 7.63
C ARG A 210 21.40 -4.03 7.40
N ARG A 211 21.07 -5.30 7.19
CA ARG A 211 19.68 -5.74 6.98
C ARG A 211 18.82 -5.51 8.21
N MET A 212 19.38 -5.71 9.42
CA MET A 212 18.67 -5.40 10.67
C MET A 212 18.41 -3.91 10.82
N GLU A 213 19.40 -3.07 10.55
CA GLU A 213 19.24 -1.60 10.55
C GLU A 213 18.13 -1.16 9.59
N VAL A 214 18.15 -1.64 8.33
CA VAL A 214 17.12 -1.30 7.34
C VAL A 214 15.74 -1.81 7.73
N THR A 215 15.65 -2.97 8.38
CA THR A 215 14.39 -3.51 8.90
C THR A 215 13.83 -2.63 10.02
N GLU A 216 14.68 -2.16 10.92
CA GLU A 216 14.29 -1.23 11.99
C GLU A 216 13.81 0.10 11.40
N HIS A 217 14.53 0.67 10.44
CA HIS A 217 14.11 1.86 9.71
C HIS A 217 12.75 1.65 9.03
N SER A 218 12.58 0.57 8.26
CA SER A 218 11.31 0.24 7.59
C SER A 218 10.15 0.15 8.59
N SER A 219 10.36 -0.48 9.74
CA SER A 219 9.33 -0.57 10.78
C SER A 219 8.97 0.77 11.41
N SER A 220 9.95 1.67 11.60
CA SER A 220 9.66 2.99 12.14
C SER A 220 8.79 3.81 11.18
N TYR A 221 9.09 3.80 9.87
CA TYR A 221 8.23 4.41 8.86
C TYR A 221 6.87 3.74 8.77
N LEU A 222 6.82 2.41 8.84
CA LEU A 222 5.56 1.66 8.81
C LEU A 222 4.62 2.11 9.95
N SER A 223 5.17 2.32 11.15
CA SER A 223 4.42 2.81 12.30
C SER A 223 3.83 4.19 12.04
N VAL A 224 4.64 5.12 11.54
CA VAL A 224 4.21 6.50 11.25
C VAL A 224 3.12 6.50 10.18
N VAL A 225 3.35 5.80 9.07
CA VAL A 225 2.40 5.73 7.94
C VAL A 225 1.09 5.06 8.36
N SER A 226 1.14 4.02 9.19
CA SER A 226 -0.05 3.34 9.69
C SER A 226 -0.90 4.26 10.58
N GLN A 227 -0.27 5.14 11.37
CA GLN A 227 -0.99 6.13 12.17
C GLN A 227 -1.67 7.18 11.29
N LEU A 228 -1.06 7.60 10.18
CA LEU A 228 -1.65 8.53 9.22
C LEU A 228 -2.84 7.93 8.44
N ALA A 229 -2.95 6.60 8.34
CA ALA A 229 -4.09 5.95 7.71
C ALA A 229 -5.39 6.11 8.50
N ILE A 230 -5.31 6.18 9.84
CA ILE A 230 -6.47 6.29 10.73
C ILE A 230 -7.34 7.52 10.43
N PRO A 231 -6.79 8.76 10.41
CA PRO A 231 -7.58 9.95 10.13
C PRO A 231 -8.16 9.97 8.72
N ILE A 232 -7.54 9.30 7.74
CA ILE A 232 -8.08 9.15 6.38
C ILE A 232 -9.37 8.31 6.42
N VAL A 233 -9.32 7.12 7.04
CA VAL A 233 -10.50 6.25 7.15
C VAL A 233 -11.62 6.92 7.94
N ALA A 234 -11.28 7.61 9.03
CA ALA A 234 -12.24 8.37 9.83
C ALA A 234 -12.98 9.41 8.97
N GLN A 235 -12.23 10.19 8.19
CA GLN A 235 -12.79 11.24 7.35
C GLN A 235 -13.61 10.69 6.18
N MET A 236 -13.16 9.61 5.53
CA MET A 236 -13.94 8.92 4.49
C MET A 236 -15.29 8.44 5.02
N ARG A 237 -15.33 7.86 6.23
CA ARG A 237 -16.58 7.42 6.85
C ARG A 237 -17.50 8.58 7.20
N LYS A 238 -16.94 9.68 7.69
CA LYS A 238 -17.67 10.94 7.96
C LYS A 238 -18.31 11.47 6.67
N GLU A 239 -17.56 11.54 5.57
CA GLU A 239 -18.07 12.01 4.27
C GLU A 239 -19.13 11.10 3.66
N LEU A 240 -19.11 9.79 3.97
CA LEU A 240 -20.15 8.84 3.58
C LEU A 240 -21.36 8.83 4.54
N GLY A 241 -21.35 9.65 5.60
CA GLY A 241 -22.43 9.66 6.60
C GLY A 241 -22.54 8.37 7.41
N LEU A 242 -21.47 7.57 7.48
CA LEU A 242 -21.45 6.30 8.19
C LEU A 242 -21.12 6.53 9.66
N ALA A 243 -21.83 5.83 10.55
CA ALA A 243 -21.50 5.82 11.97
C ALA A 243 -20.05 5.31 12.17
N PHE A 244 -19.28 6.06 12.95
CA PHE A 244 -17.88 5.75 13.24
C PHE A 244 -17.53 6.17 14.66
N ASP A 245 -17.09 5.19 15.46
CA ASP A 245 -16.51 5.42 16.77
C ASP A 245 -15.01 5.61 16.59
N GLN A 246 -14.62 6.88 16.40
CA GLN A 246 -13.23 7.24 16.13
C GLN A 246 -12.30 6.85 17.28
N THR A 247 -12.69 7.12 18.53
CA THR A 247 -11.88 6.82 19.70
C THR A 247 -11.62 5.32 19.84
N ARG A 248 -12.63 4.48 19.61
CA ARG A 248 -12.44 3.03 19.64
C ARG A 248 -11.52 2.54 18.52
N PHE A 249 -11.64 3.12 17.32
CA PHE A 249 -10.82 2.72 16.18
C PHE A 249 -9.36 3.16 16.32
N GLU A 250 -9.12 4.38 16.82
CA GLU A 250 -7.79 4.87 17.18
C GLU A 250 -7.12 3.92 18.19
N LYS A 251 -7.82 3.59 19.27
CA LYS A 251 -7.30 2.66 20.29
C LYS A 251 -6.97 1.28 19.72
N LEU A 252 -7.85 0.71 18.89
CA LEU A 252 -7.59 -0.59 18.25
C LEU A 252 -6.33 -0.55 17.37
N SER A 253 -6.13 0.56 16.68
CA SER A 253 -4.99 0.75 15.78
C SER A 253 -3.69 0.97 16.57
N GLU A 254 -3.73 1.74 17.66
CA GLU A 254 -2.60 1.91 18.58
C GLU A 254 -2.17 0.58 19.20
N ASP A 255 -3.13 -0.22 19.69
CA ASP A 255 -2.88 -1.55 20.26
C ASP A 255 -2.22 -2.48 19.21
N ALA A 256 -2.68 -2.43 17.96
CA ALA A 256 -2.12 -3.22 16.86
C ALA A 256 -0.69 -2.79 16.52
N VAL A 257 -0.43 -1.48 16.38
CA VAL A 257 0.91 -0.94 16.09
C VAL A 257 1.88 -1.27 17.24
N SER A 258 1.45 -1.09 18.49
CA SER A 258 2.27 -1.43 19.66
C SER A 258 2.61 -2.91 19.72
N SER A 259 1.64 -3.79 19.44
CA SER A 259 1.85 -5.23 19.38
C SER A 259 2.85 -5.62 18.29
N GLN A 260 2.76 -4.99 17.12
CA GLN A 260 3.69 -5.22 16.01
C GLN A 260 5.11 -4.77 16.36
N GLN A 261 5.27 -3.58 16.96
CA GLN A 261 6.57 -3.07 17.41
C GLN A 261 7.20 -3.97 18.47
N ALA A 262 6.42 -4.43 19.45
CA ALA A 262 6.89 -5.34 20.48
C ALA A 262 7.38 -6.68 19.89
N ALA A 263 6.64 -7.23 18.93
CA ALA A 263 7.04 -8.45 18.22
C ALA A 263 8.35 -8.27 17.45
N LEU A 264 8.52 -7.12 16.77
CA LEU A 264 9.76 -6.83 16.05
C LEU A 264 10.95 -6.64 16.98
N GLN A 265 10.80 -5.87 18.07
CA GLN A 265 11.87 -5.67 19.04
C GLN A 265 12.32 -6.99 19.66
N LYS A 266 11.35 -7.88 19.95
CA LYS A 266 11.65 -9.22 20.42
C LYS A 266 12.45 -10.01 19.38
N LEU A 267 12.02 -10.00 18.10
CA LEU A 267 12.74 -10.68 17.03
C LEU A 267 14.18 -10.17 16.90
N ILE A 268 14.38 -8.85 16.88
CA ILE A 268 15.71 -8.23 16.80
C ILE A 268 16.57 -8.66 18.01
N GLY A 269 15.99 -8.70 19.21
CA GLY A 269 16.65 -9.17 20.42
C GLY A 269 17.08 -10.65 20.33
N ASP A 270 16.14 -11.54 19.98
CA ASP A 270 16.36 -12.98 19.86
C ASP A 270 17.45 -13.29 18.81
N VAL A 271 17.38 -12.61 17.67
CA VAL A 271 18.35 -12.74 16.56
C VAL A 271 19.73 -12.20 16.96
N GLY A 272 19.77 -11.08 17.69
CA GLY A 272 21.02 -10.52 18.21
C GLY A 272 21.69 -11.40 19.28
N GLU A 273 20.93 -12.17 20.05
CA GLU A 273 21.49 -13.16 20.99
C GLU A 273 22.05 -14.40 20.29
N LEU A 274 21.39 -14.87 19.22
CA LEU A 274 21.86 -16.00 18.42
C LEU A 274 23.19 -15.67 17.74
N ALA A 275 23.30 -14.49 17.14
CA ALA A 275 24.54 -14.02 16.51
C ALA A 275 25.73 -13.96 17.49
N LYS A 276 25.48 -13.70 18.79
CA LYS A 276 26.51 -13.70 19.84
C LYS A 276 26.91 -15.10 20.33
N LYS A 277 26.11 -16.14 20.05
CA LYS A 277 26.39 -17.52 20.49
C LYS A 277 27.14 -18.34 19.43
N GLU A 278 27.09 -17.92 18.16
CA GLU A 278 27.77 -18.58 17.04
C GLU A 278 29.11 -17.93 16.64
N LEU A 279 29.47 -16.81 17.29
CA LEU A 279 30.81 -16.18 17.27
C LEU A 279 31.57 -16.51 18.56
#